data_AF-A0A1B8HUU7-F1
#
_entry.id   AF-A0A1B8HUU7-F1
#
_cell.length_a   1.000
_cell.length_b   1.000
_cell.length_c   1.000
_cell.angle_alpha   90.00
_cell.angle_beta   90.00
_cell.angle_gamma   90.00
#
_symmetry.space_group_name_H-M   'P 1'
#
loop_
_entity.id
_entity.type
_entity.pdbx_description
1 polymer ?
#
loop_
_entity_poly.entity_id
_entity_poly.type
_entity_poly.pdbx_seq_one_letter_code
_entity_poly.pdbx_strand_id
1 'polypeptide(L)'
;MSEFKFLQEKHYLQQLSREFIKEYPHLADVLDPHDEQSGSLLEGFAFLSARLQEKVDDAFPEITLPLLQRLQSRAIKGIPATAIVQFDSGGKIDFPLDIPAGTVIKGNNDEIFTTCNNTTLQPYTLINRYITHHPSKSCLSLEFKYRGNKSKTETAPFSLFLDKSVSSANTLLLWFCQYFGHIELEHNNIRYHGDETRFNFIPQVGKNNTILYHPENKPNWPQKLLEGLYIDHVHHFIDIDIPVIVPVLEWEESDSFLLHIYFNKQLPLHNDVLSTSFNLNCTAVVNEEEQKEIILDFQENESVYYLPVDDTHFITELENIQLAFEPHDEQRGMVADFYPVTHLAPSSRLLPKYKNAWFYALSIDKTITGKNNYYIHFYNSRGETITTPPGLHFRCSYRCIINNPQSNTGDIHRLSPLLPDLLTAGNITICTPCYPPITDNKYYWNLLSHYSANGFMLSSVESVKQMISDYILYQDNDRQRSKQINQHLEGLTDINTTLEDRLMKGKPYRCLSLTMTLNPEKFDNPGDAFMFTMHLYHFFPFCLSENMLLKMNVKFTDSDNIWYLSPYLLRGYKSLI
;
A
#
# COMPACT_ATOMS: atom_id res chain seq x y z
N MET A 1 2.97 14.06 -23.96
CA MET A 1 2.58 15.28 -24.69
C MET A 1 1.20 15.74 -24.31
N SER A 2 1.15 16.69 -23.39
CA SER A 2 -0.06 17.39 -22.97
C SER A 2 -0.62 18.27 -24.10
N GLU A 3 -1.87 18.05 -24.48
CA GLU A 3 -2.64 18.92 -25.40
C GLU A 3 -2.62 20.38 -24.94
N PHE A 4 -2.70 20.61 -23.63
CA PHE A 4 -2.67 21.94 -23.03
C PHE A 4 -1.37 22.69 -23.37
N LYS A 5 -0.21 22.04 -23.27
CA LYS A 5 1.09 22.68 -23.59
C LYS A 5 1.19 23.02 -25.07
N PHE A 6 0.72 22.13 -25.95
CA PHE A 6 0.68 22.41 -27.38
C PHE A 6 -0.20 23.62 -27.70
N LEU A 7 -1.41 23.68 -27.15
CA LEU A 7 -2.31 24.82 -27.38
C LEU A 7 -1.75 26.12 -26.79
N GLN A 8 -1.11 26.06 -25.62
CA GLN A 8 -0.45 27.21 -25.01
C GLN A 8 0.70 27.73 -25.89
N GLU A 9 1.59 26.85 -26.36
CA GLU A 9 2.72 27.22 -27.21
C GLU A 9 2.26 27.72 -28.58
N LYS A 10 1.23 27.09 -29.17
CA LYS A 10 0.59 27.55 -30.41
C LYS A 10 0.04 28.98 -30.25
N HIS A 11 -0.69 29.24 -29.16
CA HIS A 11 -1.21 30.58 -28.90
C HIS A 11 -0.09 31.61 -28.67
N TYR A 12 0.95 31.24 -27.94
CA TYR A 12 2.12 32.09 -27.72
C TYR A 12 2.82 32.46 -29.03
N LEU A 13 3.12 31.46 -29.88
CA LEU A 13 3.75 31.70 -31.18
C LEU A 13 2.88 32.54 -32.11
N GLN A 14 1.56 32.32 -32.13
CA GLN A 14 0.63 33.14 -32.91
C GLN A 14 0.60 34.60 -32.43
N GLN A 15 0.64 34.84 -31.12
CA GLN A 15 0.72 36.19 -30.56
C GLN A 15 2.05 36.86 -30.90
N LEU A 16 3.16 36.13 -30.73
CA LEU A 16 4.51 36.61 -31.01
C LEU A 16 4.67 36.97 -32.50
N SER A 17 4.17 36.12 -33.42
CA SER A 17 4.16 36.43 -34.85
C SER A 17 3.36 37.70 -35.15
N ARG A 18 2.19 37.90 -34.54
CA ARG A 18 1.37 39.12 -34.74
C ARG A 18 2.07 40.37 -34.23
N GLU A 19 2.73 40.31 -33.08
CA GLU A 19 3.50 41.43 -32.55
C GLU A 19 4.71 41.75 -33.43
N PHE A 20 5.43 40.72 -33.87
CA PHE A 20 6.60 40.87 -34.73
C PHE A 20 6.25 41.43 -36.12
N ILE A 21 5.11 41.02 -36.70
CA ILE A 21 4.61 41.57 -37.98
C ILE A 21 4.21 43.04 -37.83
N LYS A 22 3.65 43.46 -36.69
CA LYS A 22 3.33 44.87 -36.43
C LYS A 22 4.59 45.74 -36.45
N GLU A 23 5.70 45.26 -35.88
CA GLU A 23 6.98 45.95 -35.89
C GLU A 23 7.69 45.88 -37.24
N TYR A 24 7.58 44.75 -37.95
CA TYR A 24 8.25 44.48 -39.22
C TYR A 24 7.27 43.99 -40.30
N PRO A 25 6.53 44.90 -40.95
CA PRO A 25 5.46 44.53 -41.89
C PRO A 25 5.91 43.71 -43.12
N HIS A 26 7.19 43.82 -43.51
CA HIS A 26 7.76 43.09 -44.65
C HIS A 26 7.85 41.57 -44.41
N LEU A 27 7.67 41.10 -43.17
CA LEU A 27 7.69 39.68 -42.80
C LEU A 27 6.29 39.07 -42.72
N ALA A 28 5.23 39.85 -42.99
CA ALA A 28 3.85 39.37 -42.94
C ALA A 28 3.63 38.12 -43.81
N ASP A 29 4.16 38.12 -45.04
CA ASP A 29 4.00 37.03 -45.99
C ASP A 29 4.66 35.71 -45.55
N VAL A 30 5.54 35.74 -44.54
CA VAL A 30 6.29 34.58 -44.04
C VAL A 30 5.81 34.10 -42.67
N LEU A 31 5.27 35.01 -41.85
CA LEU A 31 4.94 34.75 -40.46
C LEU A 31 3.44 34.87 -40.15
N ASP A 32 2.58 35.15 -41.14
CA ASP A 32 1.15 35.29 -40.91
C ASP A 32 0.55 33.96 -40.43
N PRO A 33 0.04 33.87 -39.19
CA PRO A 33 -0.60 32.66 -38.71
C PRO A 33 -1.92 32.30 -39.40
N HIS A 34 -2.47 33.19 -40.26
CA HIS A 34 -3.68 32.93 -41.05
C HIS A 34 -3.36 32.33 -42.42
N ASP A 35 -2.10 32.41 -42.87
CA ASP A 35 -1.65 31.70 -44.05
C ASP A 35 -1.53 30.20 -43.76
N GLU A 36 -1.95 29.36 -44.70
CA GLU A 36 -2.07 27.91 -44.49
C GLU A 36 -0.70 27.25 -44.29
N GLN A 37 0.32 27.70 -45.03
CA GLN A 37 1.67 27.14 -44.95
C GLN A 37 2.39 27.61 -43.70
N SER A 38 2.37 28.93 -43.46
CA SER A 38 3.02 29.56 -42.30
C SER A 38 2.36 29.13 -40.99
N GLY A 39 1.02 29.04 -40.97
CA GLY A 39 0.24 28.50 -39.86
C GLY A 39 0.58 27.04 -39.55
N SER A 40 0.62 26.17 -40.57
CA SER A 40 0.99 24.75 -40.39
C SER A 40 2.41 24.58 -39.86
N LEU A 41 3.35 25.41 -40.31
CA LEU A 41 4.74 25.40 -39.83
C LEU A 41 4.85 25.86 -38.38
N LEU A 42 4.12 26.93 -38.01
CA LEU A 42 4.04 27.40 -36.62
C LEU A 42 3.40 26.34 -35.72
N GLU A 43 2.40 25.60 -36.21
CA GLU A 43 1.81 24.48 -35.48
C GLU A 43 2.79 23.32 -35.30
N GLY A 44 3.53 22.94 -36.35
CA GLY A 44 4.57 21.92 -36.26
C GLY A 44 5.69 22.32 -35.29
N PHE A 45 6.09 23.59 -35.30
CA PHE A 45 7.10 24.12 -34.37
C PHE A 45 6.58 24.20 -32.93
N ALA A 46 5.32 24.60 -32.74
CA ALA A 46 4.64 24.58 -31.44
C ALA A 46 4.63 23.17 -30.86
N PHE A 47 4.35 22.16 -31.69
CA PHE A 47 4.35 20.75 -31.29
C PHE A 47 5.72 20.28 -30.79
N LEU A 48 6.80 20.59 -31.53
CA LEU A 48 8.16 20.22 -31.13
C LEU A 48 8.61 20.97 -29.86
N SER A 49 8.32 22.26 -29.79
CA SER A 49 8.69 23.11 -28.65
C SER A 49 7.93 22.72 -27.38
N ALA A 50 6.63 22.44 -27.49
CA ALA A 50 5.82 21.94 -26.38
C ALA A 50 6.36 20.62 -25.82
N ARG A 51 6.84 19.70 -26.68
CA ARG A 51 7.47 18.44 -26.24
C ARG A 51 8.80 18.69 -25.52
N LEU A 52 9.62 19.63 -25.98
CA LEU A 52 10.86 20.00 -25.29
C LEU A 52 10.56 20.63 -23.92
N GLN A 53 9.62 21.57 -23.85
CA GLN A 53 9.17 22.16 -22.58
C GLN A 53 8.58 21.11 -21.64
N GLU A 54 7.82 20.14 -22.15
CA GLU A 54 7.35 18.99 -21.36
C GLU A 54 8.52 18.24 -20.73
N LYS A 55 9.52 17.86 -21.53
CA LYS A 55 10.70 17.15 -21.02
C LYS A 55 11.52 17.96 -20.01
N VAL A 56 11.61 19.28 -20.17
CA VAL A 56 12.30 20.15 -19.20
C VAL A 56 11.50 20.29 -17.90
N ASP A 57 10.18 20.44 -17.99
CA ASP A 57 9.30 20.58 -16.82
C ASP A 57 9.03 19.27 -16.09
N ASP A 58 9.41 18.14 -16.68
CA ASP A 58 9.34 16.80 -16.08
C ASP A 58 10.33 16.64 -14.91
N ALA A 59 11.08 17.68 -14.52
CA ALA A 59 11.85 17.69 -13.28
C ALA A 59 12.88 16.55 -13.16
N PHE A 60 13.52 16.15 -14.26
CA PHE A 60 14.67 15.22 -14.27
C PHE A 60 14.42 13.87 -13.56
N PRO A 61 13.44 13.06 -14.01
CA PRO A 61 13.20 11.71 -13.47
C PRO A 61 14.43 10.80 -13.56
N GLU A 62 15.31 11.05 -14.53
CA GLU A 62 16.55 10.31 -14.72
C GLU A 62 17.49 10.43 -13.50
N ILE A 63 17.26 11.41 -12.63
CA ILE A 63 17.97 11.60 -11.37
C ILE A 63 17.14 11.10 -10.19
N THR A 64 15.86 11.48 -10.10
CA THR A 64 15.04 11.22 -8.91
C THR A 64 14.59 9.77 -8.77
N LEU A 65 14.21 9.11 -9.88
CA LEU A 65 13.77 7.72 -9.85
C LEU A 65 14.89 6.77 -9.40
N PRO A 66 16.14 6.85 -9.93
CA PRO A 66 17.24 6.02 -9.44
C PRO A 66 17.57 6.25 -7.96
N LEU A 67 17.43 7.49 -7.44
CA LEU A 67 17.62 7.78 -6.02
C LEU A 67 16.53 7.14 -5.16
N LEU A 68 15.26 7.22 -5.56
CA LEU A 68 14.15 6.56 -4.88
C LEU A 68 14.28 5.03 -4.91
N GLN A 69 14.71 4.46 -6.04
CA GLN A 69 15.00 3.03 -6.17
C GLN A 69 16.15 2.61 -5.26
N ARG A 70 17.20 3.42 -5.15
CA ARG A 70 18.31 3.18 -4.21
C ARG A 70 17.87 3.25 -2.76
N LEU A 71 16.94 4.15 -2.42
CA LEU A 71 16.29 4.22 -1.12
C LEU A 71 15.27 3.09 -0.92
N GLN A 72 15.09 2.20 -1.91
CA GLN A 72 14.13 1.10 -1.91
C GLN A 72 12.70 1.59 -1.61
N SER A 73 12.35 2.76 -2.13
CA SER A 73 11.01 3.33 -1.99
C SER A 73 10.00 2.43 -2.69
N ARG A 74 9.06 1.86 -1.94
CA ARG A 74 7.99 1.03 -2.49
C ARG A 74 6.79 1.85 -2.94
N ALA A 75 6.66 3.09 -2.45
CA ALA A 75 5.57 4.00 -2.81
C ALA A 75 5.46 4.30 -4.31
N ILE A 76 6.54 4.08 -5.09
CA ILE A 76 6.54 4.25 -6.55
C ILE A 76 6.14 3.00 -7.33
N LYS A 77 6.01 1.83 -6.67
CA LYS A 77 5.77 0.54 -7.33
C LYS A 77 4.29 0.27 -7.66
N GLY A 78 3.36 1.10 -7.19
CA GLY A 78 1.92 0.85 -7.36
C GLY A 78 1.29 0.14 -6.16
N ILE A 79 0.01 -0.13 -6.26
CA ILE A 79 -0.75 -0.92 -5.27
C ILE A 79 -1.53 -1.99 -6.04
N PRO A 80 -1.22 -3.28 -5.86
CA PRO A 80 -1.98 -4.34 -6.50
C PRO A 80 -3.42 -4.39 -5.97
N ALA A 81 -4.30 -4.97 -6.77
CA ALA A 81 -5.67 -5.22 -6.36
C ALA A 81 -5.75 -6.23 -5.21
N THR A 82 -6.66 -6.01 -4.26
CA THR A 82 -6.80 -6.81 -3.04
C THR A 82 -8.25 -7.15 -2.76
N ALA A 83 -8.48 -8.26 -2.05
CA ALA A 83 -9.79 -8.70 -1.57
C ALA A 83 -9.65 -9.44 -0.24
N ILE A 84 -10.76 -9.72 0.45
CA ILE A 84 -10.78 -10.61 1.62
C ILE A 84 -11.37 -11.95 1.23
N VAL A 85 -10.63 -13.02 1.50
CA VAL A 85 -11.06 -14.41 1.34
C VAL A 85 -11.40 -15.01 2.69
N GLN A 86 -12.52 -15.70 2.75
CA GLN A 86 -12.92 -16.52 3.87
C GLN A 86 -12.70 -17.99 3.53
N PHE A 87 -12.08 -18.73 4.43
CA PHE A 87 -11.96 -20.18 4.36
C PHE A 87 -13.07 -20.85 5.16
N ASP A 88 -13.67 -21.89 4.59
CA ASP A 88 -14.65 -22.72 5.25
C ASP A 88 -14.23 -24.20 5.15
N SER A 89 -14.47 -24.95 6.21
CA SER A 89 -14.16 -26.37 6.31
C SER A 89 -15.41 -27.22 6.52
N GLY A 90 -16.60 -26.63 6.42
CA GLY A 90 -17.87 -27.29 6.72
C GLY A 90 -17.97 -27.74 8.18
N GLY A 91 -17.20 -27.13 9.08
CA GLY A 91 -17.23 -27.40 10.52
C GLY A 91 -16.56 -28.69 10.97
N LYS A 92 -15.63 -29.24 10.18
CA LYS A 92 -14.91 -30.51 10.45
C LYS A 92 -13.43 -30.34 10.80
N ILE A 93 -13.01 -29.14 11.20
CA ILE A 93 -11.63 -28.91 11.65
C ILE A 93 -11.49 -29.44 13.08
N ASP A 94 -10.88 -30.61 13.22
CA ASP A 94 -10.60 -31.22 14.52
C ASP A 94 -9.37 -30.61 15.22
N PHE A 95 -8.49 -29.95 14.45
CA PHE A 95 -7.21 -29.39 14.88
C PHE A 95 -6.87 -28.10 14.13
N PRO A 96 -6.13 -27.15 14.72
CA PRO A 96 -5.75 -25.90 14.04
C PRO A 96 -5.05 -26.17 12.70
N LEU A 97 -5.44 -25.42 11.66
CA LEU A 97 -4.85 -25.51 10.33
C LEU A 97 -4.18 -24.19 9.96
N ASP A 98 -2.87 -24.22 9.73
CA ASP A 98 -2.12 -23.04 9.32
C ASP A 98 -2.19 -22.83 7.81
N ILE A 99 -2.54 -21.61 7.42
CA ILE A 99 -2.48 -21.12 6.04
C ILE A 99 -1.35 -20.09 5.97
N PRO A 100 -0.20 -20.44 5.35
CA PRO A 100 0.91 -19.51 5.25
C PRO A 100 0.58 -18.34 4.32
N ALA A 101 1.23 -17.20 4.52
CA ALA A 101 1.29 -16.11 3.56
C ALA A 101 1.91 -16.63 2.25
N GLY A 102 1.46 -16.09 1.11
CA GLY A 102 1.85 -16.56 -0.22
C GLY A 102 1.07 -17.79 -0.71
N THR A 103 0.06 -18.26 0.03
CA THR A 103 -0.78 -19.37 -0.43
C THR A 103 -1.61 -18.93 -1.63
N VAL A 104 -1.51 -19.67 -2.73
CA VAL A 104 -2.15 -19.37 -4.00
C VAL A 104 -3.62 -19.77 -4.03
N ILE A 105 -4.48 -18.84 -4.49
CA ILE A 105 -5.91 -19.02 -4.72
C ILE A 105 -6.26 -18.44 -6.09
N LYS A 106 -6.96 -19.20 -6.93
CA LYS A 106 -7.34 -18.76 -8.28
C LYS A 106 -8.78 -18.24 -8.35
N GLY A 107 -8.97 -17.16 -9.10
CA GLY A 107 -10.25 -16.61 -9.51
C GLY A 107 -10.94 -17.44 -10.59
N ASN A 108 -12.14 -17.06 -11.06
CA ASN A 108 -12.84 -17.75 -12.15
C ASN A 108 -12.11 -17.65 -13.50
N ASN A 109 -11.46 -16.52 -13.76
CA ASN A 109 -10.76 -16.24 -15.03
C ASN A 109 -9.27 -16.63 -15.01
N ASP A 110 -8.91 -17.66 -14.24
CA ASP A 110 -7.53 -18.08 -13.98
C ASP A 110 -6.59 -17.00 -13.39
N GLU A 111 -7.16 -15.87 -12.93
CA GLU A 111 -6.44 -14.86 -12.15
C GLU A 111 -5.87 -15.47 -10.88
N ILE A 112 -4.63 -15.13 -10.55
CA ILE A 112 -3.94 -15.70 -9.41
C ILE A 112 -3.87 -14.67 -8.29
N PHE A 113 -4.22 -15.11 -7.07
CA PHE A 113 -4.14 -14.34 -5.86
C PHE A 113 -3.31 -15.07 -4.82
N THR A 114 -2.63 -14.33 -3.95
CA THR A 114 -1.85 -14.89 -2.84
C THR A 114 -2.28 -14.28 -1.50
N THR A 115 -2.21 -15.07 -0.42
CA THR A 115 -2.54 -14.60 0.93
C THR A 115 -1.50 -13.61 1.46
N CYS A 116 -1.93 -12.49 2.02
CA CYS A 116 -1.04 -11.43 2.50
C CYS A 116 -0.39 -11.71 3.87
N ASN A 117 -0.97 -12.63 4.66
CA ASN A 117 -0.56 -12.90 6.03
C ASN A 117 -0.74 -14.39 6.37
N ASN A 118 0.05 -14.86 7.33
CA ASN A 118 -0.17 -16.17 7.93
C ASN A 118 -1.48 -16.15 8.73
N THR A 119 -2.36 -17.12 8.49
CA THR A 119 -3.65 -17.22 9.16
C THR A 119 -3.86 -18.64 9.68
N THR A 120 -4.16 -18.79 10.97
CA THR A 120 -4.46 -20.09 11.57
C THR A 120 -5.97 -20.25 11.71
N LEU A 121 -6.51 -21.29 11.09
CA LEU A 121 -7.91 -21.67 11.20
C LEU A 121 -8.08 -22.46 12.49
N GLN A 122 -8.59 -21.78 13.51
CA GLN A 122 -8.93 -22.42 14.76
C GLN A 122 -10.23 -23.22 14.62
N PRO A 123 -10.42 -24.28 15.44
CA PRO A 123 -11.63 -25.08 15.45
C PRO A 123 -12.82 -24.35 16.13
N TYR A 124 -13.03 -23.08 15.82
CA TYR A 124 -14.15 -22.27 16.29
C TYR A 124 -15.07 -21.92 15.13
N THR A 125 -16.37 -21.96 15.38
CA THR A 125 -17.41 -21.51 14.45
C THR A 125 -18.27 -20.48 15.15
N LEU A 126 -18.42 -19.29 14.56
CA LEU A 126 -19.29 -18.25 15.10
C LEU A 126 -20.74 -18.54 14.68
N ILE A 127 -21.61 -18.77 15.66
CA ILE A 127 -23.02 -19.14 15.47
C ILE A 127 -23.87 -17.87 15.43
N ASN A 128 -23.83 -17.09 16.52
CA ASN A 128 -24.68 -15.92 16.70
C ASN A 128 -23.83 -14.69 17.04
N ARG A 129 -24.36 -13.54 16.63
CA ARG A 129 -23.79 -12.23 16.94
C ARG A 129 -24.92 -11.24 17.10
N TYR A 130 -24.93 -10.53 18.20
CA TYR A 130 -25.95 -9.53 18.48
C TYR A 130 -25.42 -8.48 19.44
N ILE A 131 -26.05 -7.32 19.41
CA ILE A 131 -25.79 -6.23 20.32
C ILE A 131 -27.01 -5.96 21.18
N THR A 132 -26.73 -5.69 22.45
CA THR A 132 -27.70 -5.16 23.39
C THR A 132 -27.33 -3.72 23.71
N HIS A 133 -28.25 -2.80 23.49
CA HIS A 133 -28.06 -1.40 23.86
C HIS A 133 -28.68 -1.15 25.23
N HIS A 134 -27.86 -0.62 26.12
CA HIS A 134 -28.29 0.05 27.33
C HIS A 134 -28.27 1.57 27.09
N PRO A 135 -28.89 2.39 27.95
CA PRO A 135 -29.04 3.83 27.71
C PRO A 135 -27.74 4.61 27.42
N SER A 136 -26.59 4.15 27.92
CA SER A 136 -25.28 4.78 27.68
C SER A 136 -24.17 3.82 27.27
N LYS A 137 -24.46 2.51 27.21
CA LYS A 137 -23.47 1.45 26.99
C LYS A 137 -24.00 0.44 26.00
N SER A 138 -23.12 -0.34 25.40
CA SER A 138 -23.49 -1.46 24.56
C SER A 138 -22.73 -2.71 24.96
N CYS A 139 -23.38 -3.86 24.87
CA CYS A 139 -22.74 -5.16 25.00
C CYS A 139 -22.90 -5.92 23.68
N LEU A 140 -21.76 -6.17 23.02
CA LEU A 140 -21.66 -7.04 21.86
C LEU A 140 -21.47 -8.47 22.35
N SER A 141 -22.33 -9.38 21.90
CA SER A 141 -22.28 -10.79 22.28
C SER A 141 -22.00 -11.64 21.04
N LEU A 142 -20.95 -12.46 21.10
CA LEU A 142 -20.52 -13.35 20.03
C LEU A 142 -20.54 -14.80 20.55
N GLU A 143 -21.38 -15.64 19.97
CA GLU A 143 -21.54 -17.04 20.38
C GLU A 143 -20.70 -17.96 19.49
N PHE A 144 -19.70 -18.60 20.07
CA PHE A 144 -18.82 -19.51 19.37
C PHE A 144 -19.10 -20.94 19.75
N LYS A 145 -18.98 -21.85 18.79
CA LYS A 145 -18.98 -23.29 18.99
C LYS A 145 -17.64 -23.87 18.61
N TYR A 146 -17.06 -24.62 19.56
CA TYR A 146 -15.86 -25.40 19.37
C TYR A 146 -16.18 -26.69 18.61
N ARG A 147 -15.43 -26.94 17.54
CA ARG A 147 -15.57 -28.09 16.64
C ARG A 147 -14.39 -29.06 16.74
N GLY A 148 -13.42 -28.76 17.59
CA GLY A 148 -12.20 -29.54 17.73
C GLY A 148 -12.40 -30.78 18.59
N ASN A 149 -11.29 -31.48 18.84
CA ASN A 149 -11.29 -32.60 19.79
C ASN A 149 -11.60 -32.10 21.22
N LYS A 150 -12.72 -32.56 21.78
CA LYS A 150 -13.19 -32.16 23.12
C LYS A 150 -12.27 -32.57 24.26
N SER A 151 -11.41 -33.58 24.06
CA SER A 151 -10.41 -33.96 25.07
C SER A 151 -9.29 -32.94 25.21
N LYS A 152 -9.10 -32.05 24.21
CA LYS A 152 -8.17 -30.93 24.29
C LYS A 152 -8.91 -29.71 24.83
N THR A 153 -8.62 -29.35 26.07
CA THR A 153 -9.32 -28.27 26.80
C THR A 153 -8.65 -26.90 26.63
N GLU A 154 -7.45 -26.82 26.06
CA GLU A 154 -6.74 -25.56 25.83
C GLU A 154 -7.51 -24.64 24.86
N THR A 155 -7.60 -23.36 25.22
CA THR A 155 -8.18 -22.33 24.34
C THR A 155 -7.12 -21.76 23.39
N ALA A 156 -7.55 -21.10 22.33
CA ALA A 156 -6.67 -20.52 21.32
C ALA A 156 -7.11 -19.11 20.89
N PRO A 157 -6.16 -18.23 20.49
CA PRO A 157 -6.50 -16.94 19.91
C PRO A 157 -7.05 -17.11 18.49
N PHE A 158 -7.92 -16.20 18.07
CA PHE A 158 -8.46 -16.18 16.70
C PHE A 158 -8.57 -14.75 16.16
N SER A 159 -8.57 -14.63 14.84
CA SER A 159 -8.74 -13.35 14.14
C SER A 159 -10.14 -13.20 13.58
N LEU A 160 -10.71 -11.99 13.71
CA LEU A 160 -12.01 -11.61 13.18
C LEU A 160 -11.83 -10.50 12.15
N PHE A 161 -12.32 -10.75 10.94
CA PHE A 161 -12.59 -9.69 9.97
C PHE A 161 -13.90 -8.99 10.36
N LEU A 162 -13.85 -7.67 10.55
CA LEU A 162 -14.93 -6.95 11.24
C LEU A 162 -16.19 -6.81 10.38
N ASP A 163 -16.08 -6.31 9.15
CA ASP A 163 -17.22 -6.13 8.26
C ASP A 163 -16.75 -5.91 6.82
N LYS A 164 -17.60 -6.31 5.85
CA LYS A 164 -17.42 -6.03 4.43
C LYS A 164 -17.62 -4.54 4.12
N SER A 165 -18.50 -3.87 4.86
CA SER A 165 -18.72 -2.44 4.78
C SER A 165 -17.60 -1.69 5.51
N VAL A 166 -16.88 -0.83 4.77
CA VAL A 166 -15.80 0.00 5.32
C VAL A 166 -16.30 0.87 6.48
N SER A 167 -17.45 1.52 6.33
CA SER A 167 -17.99 2.41 7.37
C SER A 167 -18.32 1.67 8.69
N SER A 168 -18.93 0.47 8.58
CA SER A 168 -19.23 -0.36 9.75
C SER A 168 -17.95 -0.86 10.42
N ALA A 169 -16.98 -1.34 9.63
CA ALA A 169 -15.70 -1.83 10.13
C ALA A 169 -14.89 -0.72 10.82
N ASN A 170 -14.85 0.48 10.24
CA ASN A 170 -14.20 1.66 10.82
C ASN A 170 -14.82 2.04 12.17
N THR A 171 -16.15 2.00 12.24
CA THR A 171 -16.91 2.23 13.48
C THR A 171 -16.57 1.15 14.52
N LEU A 172 -16.54 -0.13 14.14
CA LEU A 172 -16.17 -1.21 15.06
C LEU A 172 -14.74 -1.01 15.60
N LEU A 173 -13.75 -0.73 14.73
CA LEU A 173 -12.37 -0.48 15.15
C LEU A 173 -12.26 0.69 16.14
N LEU A 174 -12.95 1.80 15.88
CA LEU A 174 -13.01 2.92 16.80
C LEU A 174 -13.54 2.49 18.18
N TRP A 175 -14.60 1.68 18.22
CA TRP A 175 -15.18 1.22 19.47
C TRP A 175 -14.28 0.28 20.25
N PHE A 176 -13.63 -0.66 19.57
CA PHE A 176 -12.61 -1.51 20.19
C PHE A 176 -11.47 -0.65 20.75
N CYS A 177 -10.92 0.27 19.97
CA CYS A 177 -9.73 1.00 20.38
C CYS A 177 -9.97 2.12 21.41
N GLN A 178 -11.12 2.79 21.40
CA GLN A 178 -11.37 3.98 22.24
C GLN A 178 -12.44 3.78 23.32
N TYR A 179 -13.43 2.91 23.09
CA TYR A 179 -14.59 2.78 23.97
C TYR A 179 -14.73 1.41 24.61
N PHE A 180 -13.75 0.51 24.42
CA PHE A 180 -13.71 -0.77 25.10
C PHE A 180 -13.68 -0.59 26.62
N GLY A 181 -14.54 -1.31 27.33
CA GLY A 181 -14.59 -1.36 28.78
C GLY A 181 -13.89 -2.61 29.30
N HIS A 182 -14.54 -3.76 29.12
CA HIS A 182 -14.03 -5.07 29.53
C HIS A 182 -14.65 -6.17 28.67
N ILE A 183 -14.14 -7.39 28.84
CA ILE A 183 -14.60 -8.58 28.12
C ILE A 183 -14.89 -9.69 29.12
N GLU A 184 -15.98 -10.43 28.90
CA GLU A 184 -16.36 -11.60 29.69
C GLU A 184 -16.62 -12.78 28.77
N LEU A 185 -16.20 -13.96 29.19
CA LEU A 185 -16.51 -15.21 28.52
C LEU A 185 -17.44 -16.02 29.41
N GLU A 186 -18.59 -16.41 28.89
CA GLU A 186 -19.55 -17.29 29.56
C GLU A 186 -19.47 -18.69 28.94
N HIS A 187 -19.20 -19.70 29.77
CA HIS A 187 -19.18 -21.12 29.40
C HIS A 187 -19.74 -21.94 30.57
N ASN A 188 -20.68 -22.85 30.32
CA ASN A 188 -21.39 -23.63 31.36
C ASN A 188 -22.03 -22.80 32.49
N ASN A 189 -22.60 -21.63 32.18
CA ASN A 189 -23.10 -20.66 33.16
C ASN A 189 -22.03 -20.12 34.13
N ILE A 190 -20.75 -20.39 33.87
CA ILE A 190 -19.61 -19.79 34.56
C ILE A 190 -19.14 -18.60 33.73
N ARG A 191 -18.97 -17.46 34.38
CA ARG A 191 -18.43 -16.26 33.75
C ARG A 191 -16.99 -16.05 34.15
N TYR A 192 -16.15 -15.87 33.14
CA TYR A 192 -14.75 -15.56 33.26
C TYR A 192 -14.51 -14.13 32.82
N HIS A 193 -13.99 -13.31 33.72
CA HIS A 193 -13.73 -11.91 33.45
C HIS A 193 -12.30 -11.75 32.92
N GLY A 194 -12.14 -11.08 31.77
CA GLY A 194 -10.83 -10.78 31.22
C GLY A 194 -10.07 -9.81 32.10
N ASP A 195 -8.74 -9.96 32.16
CA ASP A 195 -7.89 -9.07 32.93
C ASP A 195 -7.91 -7.66 32.31
N GLU A 196 -8.42 -6.67 33.04
CA GLU A 196 -8.49 -5.27 32.58
C GLU A 196 -7.09 -4.66 32.36
N THR A 197 -6.05 -5.25 32.95
CA THR A 197 -4.66 -4.80 32.79
C THR A 197 -3.98 -5.38 31.56
N ARG A 198 -4.59 -6.36 30.90
CA ARG A 198 -4.10 -6.99 29.68
C ARG A 198 -4.97 -6.61 28.50
N PHE A 199 -4.33 -6.32 27.37
CA PHE A 199 -5.05 -6.11 26.12
C PHE A 199 -5.59 -7.46 25.63
N ASN A 200 -6.89 -7.69 25.83
CA ASN A 200 -7.57 -8.93 25.42
C ASN A 200 -7.82 -9.01 23.90
N PHE A 201 -7.48 -7.96 23.15
CA PHE A 201 -7.52 -7.93 21.69
C PHE A 201 -6.38 -7.09 21.11
N ILE A 202 -6.03 -7.36 19.84
CA ILE A 202 -4.97 -6.65 19.10
C ILE A 202 -5.51 -6.21 17.72
N PRO A 203 -5.67 -4.89 17.47
CA PRO A 203 -6.02 -4.41 16.14
C PRO A 203 -4.85 -4.66 15.17
N GLN A 204 -5.17 -5.03 13.93
CA GLN A 204 -4.16 -5.32 12.90
C GLN A 204 -3.71 -4.08 12.12
N VAL A 205 -4.28 -2.91 12.41
CA VAL A 205 -3.88 -1.65 11.79
C VAL A 205 -2.39 -1.42 12.04
N GLY A 206 -1.64 -1.11 10.97
CA GLY A 206 -0.21 -0.86 11.05
C GLY A 206 0.69 -2.10 11.17
N LYS A 207 0.17 -3.34 11.20
CA LYS A 207 1.02 -4.54 11.01
C LYS A 207 1.60 -4.58 9.58
N ASN A 208 2.72 -5.29 9.41
CA ASN A 208 3.34 -5.49 8.09
C ASN A 208 2.59 -6.61 7.37
N ASN A 209 1.84 -6.26 6.32
CA ASN A 209 1.20 -7.22 5.42
C ASN A 209 2.07 -7.38 4.16
N THR A 210 2.10 -8.56 3.54
CA THR A 210 2.87 -8.79 2.29
C THR A 210 2.05 -8.45 1.05
N ILE A 211 1.66 -7.17 0.90
CA ILE A 211 0.90 -6.71 -0.28
C ILE A 211 1.80 -6.68 -1.52
N LEU A 212 3.01 -6.14 -1.39
CA LEU A 212 4.06 -6.24 -2.41
C LEU A 212 5.19 -7.13 -1.90
N TYR A 213 5.73 -7.96 -2.79
CA TYR A 213 6.87 -8.80 -2.44
C TYR A 213 8.10 -7.95 -2.11
N HIS A 214 8.86 -8.38 -1.11
CA HIS A 214 10.19 -7.85 -0.90
C HIS A 214 11.08 -8.85 -0.15
N PRO A 215 12.38 -8.97 -0.52
CA PRO A 215 13.31 -9.89 0.12
C PRO A 215 13.62 -9.52 1.59
N GLU A 216 13.62 -8.22 1.94
CA GLU A 216 13.84 -7.77 3.33
C GLU A 216 12.53 -7.48 4.09
N ASN A 217 12.43 -7.96 5.33
CA ASN A 217 11.23 -7.76 6.15
C ASN A 217 11.20 -6.39 6.86
N LYS A 218 11.74 -5.33 6.23
CA LYS A 218 11.73 -3.97 6.76
C LYS A 218 10.39 -3.26 6.44
N PRO A 219 9.79 -2.55 7.40
CA PRO A 219 8.58 -1.78 7.15
C PRO A 219 8.86 -0.62 6.19
N ASN A 220 8.06 -0.48 5.14
CA ASN A 220 8.06 0.71 4.28
C ASN A 220 6.86 1.59 4.65
N TRP A 221 7.10 2.61 5.49
CA TRP A 221 6.04 3.49 5.98
C TRP A 221 5.36 4.32 4.88
N PRO A 222 6.07 4.89 3.89
CA PRO A 222 5.44 5.51 2.72
C PRO A 222 4.43 4.59 2.01
N GLN A 223 4.81 3.33 1.77
CA GLN A 223 3.91 2.36 1.15
C GLN A 223 2.70 2.05 2.04
N LYS A 224 2.90 1.86 3.34
CA LYS A 224 1.79 1.61 4.28
C LYS A 224 0.80 2.76 4.35
N LEU A 225 1.29 4.00 4.24
CA LEU A 225 0.39 5.16 4.18
C LEU A 225 -0.47 5.07 2.92
N LEU A 226 0.11 4.74 1.76
CA LEU A 226 -0.66 4.53 0.53
C LEU A 226 -1.68 3.40 0.66
N GLU A 227 -1.27 2.26 1.24
CA GLU A 227 -2.18 1.14 1.50
C GLU A 227 -3.34 1.56 2.41
N GLY A 228 -3.07 2.28 3.50
CA GLY A 228 -4.09 2.81 4.40
C GLY A 228 -4.88 4.01 3.86
N LEU A 229 -4.48 4.59 2.73
CA LEU A 229 -5.25 5.64 2.05
C LEU A 229 -6.11 5.08 0.93
N TYR A 230 -5.74 3.96 0.30
CA TYR A 230 -6.44 3.43 -0.87
C TYR A 230 -7.11 2.07 -0.66
N ILE A 231 -6.66 1.25 0.30
CA ILE A 231 -7.14 -0.12 0.53
C ILE A 231 -7.36 -0.48 2.02
N ASP A 232 -8.12 0.36 2.73
CA ASP A 232 -8.37 0.26 4.19
C ASP A 232 -8.80 -1.12 4.69
N HIS A 233 -9.57 -1.85 3.87
CA HIS A 233 -10.17 -3.13 4.24
C HIS A 233 -9.15 -4.21 4.66
N VAL A 234 -7.90 -4.13 4.20
CA VAL A 234 -6.82 -5.03 4.61
C VAL A 234 -6.48 -4.86 6.11
N HIS A 235 -6.87 -3.74 6.72
CA HIS A 235 -6.61 -3.41 8.13
C HIS A 235 -7.82 -3.67 9.05
N HIS A 236 -8.97 -4.11 8.53
CA HIS A 236 -10.22 -4.31 9.30
C HIS A 236 -10.27 -5.63 10.07
N PHE A 237 -9.18 -5.96 10.76
CA PHE A 237 -9.03 -7.18 11.54
C PHE A 237 -8.71 -6.88 12.99
N ILE A 238 -9.24 -7.72 13.88
CA ILE A 238 -8.86 -7.78 15.29
C ILE A 238 -8.51 -9.22 15.66
N ASP A 239 -7.45 -9.42 16.42
CA ASP A 239 -7.16 -10.71 17.04
C ASP A 239 -7.71 -10.68 18.47
N ILE A 240 -8.46 -11.71 18.87
CA ILE A 240 -8.93 -11.90 20.25
C ILE A 240 -8.13 -13.02 20.89
N ASP A 241 -7.52 -12.74 22.04
CA ASP A 241 -6.67 -13.69 22.77
C ASP A 241 -7.47 -14.34 23.90
N ILE A 242 -8.25 -15.37 23.57
CA ILE A 242 -9.04 -16.13 24.55
C ILE A 242 -8.18 -16.72 25.68
N PRO A 243 -6.98 -17.30 25.43
CA PRO A 243 -6.09 -17.76 26.49
C PRO A 243 -5.79 -16.75 27.60
N VAL A 244 -5.77 -15.45 27.27
CA VAL A 244 -5.55 -14.39 28.28
C VAL A 244 -6.75 -14.24 29.21
N ILE A 245 -7.96 -14.55 28.75
CA ILE A 245 -9.20 -14.52 29.54
C ILE A 245 -9.38 -15.84 30.28
N VAL A 246 -9.32 -16.96 29.54
CA VAL A 246 -9.45 -18.32 30.07
C VAL A 246 -8.50 -19.25 29.30
N PRO A 247 -7.45 -19.79 29.93
CA PRO A 247 -6.53 -20.72 29.26
C PRO A 247 -7.16 -22.08 28.90
N VAL A 248 -8.14 -22.54 29.67
CA VAL A 248 -8.68 -23.91 29.58
C VAL A 248 -10.21 -23.90 29.75
N LEU A 249 -10.94 -24.55 28.85
CA LEU A 249 -12.39 -24.74 28.92
C LEU A 249 -12.77 -26.23 28.77
N GLU A 250 -13.80 -26.64 29.49
CA GLU A 250 -14.28 -28.04 29.50
C GLU A 250 -15.30 -28.29 28.37
N TRP A 251 -14.81 -28.63 27.18
CA TRP A 251 -15.62 -28.80 25.97
C TRP A 251 -16.55 -30.04 25.97
N GLU A 252 -16.35 -30.97 26.90
CA GLU A 252 -17.19 -32.16 27.06
C GLU A 252 -18.59 -31.81 27.59
N GLU A 253 -18.67 -30.84 28.50
CA GLU A 253 -19.92 -30.39 29.13
C GLU A 253 -20.72 -29.43 28.24
N SER A 254 -20.05 -28.47 27.60
CA SER A 254 -20.63 -27.62 26.55
C SER A 254 -19.62 -27.38 25.44
N ASP A 255 -20.08 -27.51 24.21
CA ASP A 255 -19.28 -27.20 23.02
C ASP A 255 -19.41 -25.75 22.55
N SER A 256 -20.13 -24.90 23.29
CA SER A 256 -20.26 -23.47 22.97
C SER A 256 -19.89 -22.57 24.15
N PHE A 257 -19.39 -21.38 23.82
CA PHE A 257 -19.15 -20.28 24.76
C PHE A 257 -19.66 -18.96 24.16
N LEU A 258 -20.02 -18.03 25.04
CA LEU A 258 -20.52 -16.72 24.67
C LEU A 258 -19.53 -15.65 25.13
N LEU A 259 -19.04 -14.84 24.19
CA LEU A 259 -18.10 -13.75 24.46
C LEU A 259 -18.86 -12.43 24.50
N HIS A 260 -18.87 -11.79 25.66
CA HIS A 260 -19.47 -10.49 25.89
C HIS A 260 -18.41 -9.40 25.92
N ILE A 261 -18.52 -8.43 25.02
CA ILE A 261 -17.64 -7.28 24.92
C ILE A 261 -18.44 -6.04 25.29
N TYR A 262 -18.04 -5.41 26.39
CA TYR A 262 -18.73 -4.25 26.93
C TYR A 262 -18.06 -2.96 26.49
N PHE A 263 -18.85 -2.04 25.92
CA PHE A 263 -18.41 -0.72 25.53
C PHE A 263 -18.95 0.35 26.48
N ASN A 264 -18.09 1.30 26.83
CA ASN A 264 -18.40 2.44 27.69
C ASN A 264 -19.27 3.51 27.01
N LYS A 265 -19.51 3.37 25.71
CA LYS A 265 -20.37 4.23 24.90
C LYS A 265 -21.29 3.35 24.05
N GLN A 266 -22.50 3.82 23.79
CA GLN A 266 -23.43 3.13 22.90
C GLN A 266 -22.84 3.03 21.49
N LEU A 267 -22.74 1.80 20.95
CA LEU A 267 -22.29 1.54 19.58
C LEU A 267 -23.43 1.85 18.60
N PRO A 268 -23.26 2.74 17.60
CA PRO A 268 -24.31 3.14 16.67
C PRO A 268 -24.46 2.12 15.53
N LEU A 269 -24.49 0.83 15.86
CA LEU A 269 -24.76 -0.27 14.92
C LEU A 269 -25.91 -1.10 15.46
N HIS A 270 -26.76 -1.57 14.56
CA HIS A 270 -27.92 -2.40 14.89
C HIS A 270 -27.71 -3.86 14.49
N ASN A 271 -28.54 -4.75 15.03
CA ASN A 271 -28.45 -6.20 14.78
C ASN A 271 -28.55 -6.57 13.30
N ASP A 272 -29.28 -5.79 12.49
CA ASP A 272 -29.41 -6.04 11.04
C ASP A 272 -28.05 -5.97 10.33
N VAL A 273 -27.24 -4.95 10.65
CA VAL A 273 -25.88 -4.79 10.11
C VAL A 273 -24.97 -5.90 10.66
N LEU A 274 -25.01 -6.08 12.00
CA LEU A 274 -24.16 -7.03 12.70
C LEU A 274 -24.36 -8.47 12.25
N SER A 275 -25.53 -8.84 11.72
CA SER A 275 -25.81 -10.20 11.25
C SER A 275 -24.77 -10.75 10.26
N THR A 276 -24.10 -9.85 9.52
CA THR A 276 -23.08 -10.17 8.50
C THR A 276 -21.64 -9.81 8.90
N SER A 277 -21.45 -9.23 10.08
CA SER A 277 -20.14 -8.79 10.61
C SER A 277 -19.40 -9.91 11.35
N PHE A 278 -18.14 -9.69 11.69
CA PHE A 278 -17.28 -10.61 12.45
C PHE A 278 -17.09 -11.97 11.77
N ASN A 279 -16.45 -11.99 10.60
CA ASN A 279 -16.14 -13.22 9.90
C ASN A 279 -14.84 -13.85 10.44
N LEU A 280 -14.91 -15.12 10.84
CA LEU A 280 -13.74 -15.95 11.16
C LEU A 280 -13.08 -16.48 9.89
N ASN A 281 -11.84 -16.95 10.04
CA ASN A 281 -11.08 -17.65 9.00
C ASN A 281 -10.90 -16.80 7.74
N CYS A 282 -10.72 -15.49 7.93
CA CYS A 282 -10.53 -14.55 6.84
C CYS A 282 -9.07 -14.13 6.73
N THR A 283 -8.60 -13.91 5.51
CA THR A 283 -7.33 -13.25 5.21
C THR A 283 -7.50 -12.30 4.05
N ALA A 284 -6.73 -11.23 4.03
CA ALA A 284 -6.54 -10.48 2.82
C ALA A 284 -5.75 -11.31 1.80
N VAL A 285 -6.14 -11.18 0.54
CA VAL A 285 -5.44 -11.70 -0.63
C VAL A 285 -5.12 -10.56 -1.58
N VAL A 286 -4.02 -10.71 -2.30
CA VAL A 286 -3.54 -9.75 -3.28
C VAL A 286 -3.39 -10.43 -4.64
N ASN A 287 -3.71 -9.71 -5.71
CA ASN A 287 -3.43 -10.17 -7.07
C ASN A 287 -1.93 -10.46 -7.17
N GLU A 288 -1.58 -11.69 -7.52
CA GLU A 288 -0.20 -12.16 -7.43
C GLU A 288 0.71 -11.34 -8.34
N GLU A 289 1.84 -10.93 -7.75
CA GLU A 289 2.91 -10.33 -8.50
C GLU A 289 3.68 -11.44 -9.23
N GLU A 290 3.44 -11.58 -10.53
CA GLU A 290 4.02 -12.64 -11.34
C GLU A 290 5.47 -12.31 -11.73
N GLN A 291 6.36 -13.27 -11.55
CA GLN A 291 7.69 -13.22 -12.17
C GLN A 291 7.59 -13.73 -13.61
N LYS A 292 7.96 -12.87 -14.56
CA LYS A 292 8.01 -13.18 -15.99
C LYS A 292 9.43 -13.09 -16.50
N GLU A 293 9.73 -13.93 -17.48
CA GLU A 293 11.01 -13.92 -18.17
C GLU A 293 10.80 -13.76 -19.68
N ILE A 294 11.64 -12.95 -20.30
CA ILE A 294 11.69 -12.79 -21.75
C ILE A 294 13.13 -12.76 -22.22
N ILE A 295 13.36 -13.34 -23.40
CA ILE A 295 14.65 -13.29 -24.08
C ILE A 295 14.53 -12.27 -25.20
N LEU A 296 15.48 -11.35 -25.25
CA LEU A 296 15.58 -10.31 -26.26
C LEU A 296 16.94 -10.40 -26.95
N ASP A 297 16.96 -10.04 -28.22
CA ASP A 297 18.16 -10.07 -29.05
C ASP A 297 18.90 -8.75 -28.90
N PHE A 298 20.21 -8.82 -28.66
CA PHE A 298 21.06 -7.67 -28.79
C PHE A 298 21.19 -7.26 -30.25
N GLN A 299 21.14 -5.96 -30.50
CA GLN A 299 21.43 -5.35 -31.79
C GLN A 299 22.71 -4.53 -31.70
N GLU A 300 23.57 -4.59 -32.71
CA GLU A 300 24.74 -3.72 -32.79
C GLU A 300 24.32 -2.26 -32.89
N ASN A 301 25.04 -1.37 -32.20
CA ASN A 301 24.77 0.07 -32.16
C ASN A 301 23.51 0.49 -31.40
N GLU A 302 22.79 -0.44 -30.78
CA GLU A 302 21.68 -0.14 -29.87
C GLU A 302 22.13 -0.25 -28.41
N SER A 303 21.60 0.65 -27.56
CA SER A 303 21.84 0.66 -26.11
C SER A 303 20.55 0.66 -25.30
N VAL A 304 19.41 0.74 -26.00
CA VAL A 304 18.06 0.83 -25.43
C VAL A 304 17.20 -0.20 -26.13
N TYR A 305 16.58 -1.06 -25.35
CA TYR A 305 15.77 -2.17 -25.85
C TYR A 305 14.33 -2.03 -25.37
N TYR A 306 13.38 -2.15 -26.29
CA TYR A 306 11.97 -2.19 -25.95
C TYR A 306 11.64 -3.52 -25.26
N LEU A 307 10.99 -3.44 -24.10
CA LEU A 307 10.50 -4.59 -23.37
C LEU A 307 9.00 -4.76 -23.68
N PRO A 308 8.61 -5.76 -24.49
CA PRO A 308 7.22 -5.96 -24.86
C PRO A 308 6.46 -6.54 -23.66
N VAL A 309 5.67 -5.71 -23.01
CA VAL A 309 4.78 -6.08 -21.90
C VAL A 309 3.35 -5.86 -22.35
N ASP A 310 2.46 -6.81 -22.00
CA ASP A 310 1.04 -6.68 -22.29
C ASP A 310 0.46 -5.45 -21.57
N ASP A 311 -0.47 -4.74 -22.23
CA ASP A 311 -1.14 -3.55 -21.66
C ASP A 311 -1.90 -3.82 -20.35
N THR A 312 -2.17 -5.09 -20.05
CA THR A 312 -2.82 -5.54 -18.82
C THR A 312 -1.88 -5.67 -17.64
N HIS A 313 -0.57 -5.49 -17.83
CA HIS A 313 0.44 -5.66 -16.78
C HIS A 313 1.22 -4.37 -16.54
N PHE A 314 1.53 -4.14 -15.27
CA PHE A 314 2.44 -3.08 -14.87
C PHE A 314 3.70 -3.66 -14.23
N ILE A 315 4.88 -3.26 -14.73
CA ILE A 315 6.14 -3.68 -14.12
C ILE A 315 6.33 -2.93 -12.81
N THR A 316 6.46 -3.69 -11.73
CA THR A 316 6.75 -3.20 -10.38
C THR A 316 8.25 -3.22 -10.08
N GLU A 317 8.97 -4.21 -10.61
CA GLU A 317 10.40 -4.40 -10.39
C GLU A 317 11.07 -5.15 -11.54
N LEU A 318 12.25 -4.68 -11.93
CA LEU A 318 13.14 -5.39 -12.83
C LEU A 318 14.16 -6.16 -11.98
N GLU A 319 14.02 -7.49 -11.89
CA GLU A 319 14.80 -8.29 -10.95
C GLU A 319 16.23 -8.48 -11.43
N ASN A 320 16.40 -9.02 -12.64
CA ASN A 320 17.70 -9.48 -13.11
C ASN A 320 17.77 -9.51 -14.64
N ILE A 321 18.96 -9.23 -15.16
CA ILE A 321 19.30 -9.40 -16.57
C ILE A 321 20.54 -10.29 -16.64
N GLN A 322 20.53 -11.28 -17.52
CA GLN A 322 21.66 -12.17 -17.73
C GLN A 322 21.84 -12.47 -19.22
N LEU A 323 23.03 -12.90 -19.62
CA LEU A 323 23.20 -13.46 -20.96
C LEU A 323 22.33 -14.72 -21.10
N ALA A 324 21.58 -14.80 -22.20
CA ALA A 324 20.89 -16.02 -22.57
C ALA A 324 21.82 -16.82 -23.48
N PHE A 325 22.40 -17.89 -22.93
CA PHE A 325 23.32 -18.75 -23.68
C PHE A 325 22.57 -19.81 -24.47
N GLU A 326 23.05 -20.09 -25.68
CA GLU A 326 22.81 -21.38 -26.30
C GLU A 326 23.70 -22.45 -25.65
N PRO A 327 23.32 -23.75 -25.67
CA PRO A 327 24.10 -24.84 -25.04
C PRO A 327 25.57 -24.91 -25.47
N HIS A 328 25.89 -24.40 -26.67
CA HIS A 328 27.25 -24.36 -27.20
C HIS A 328 28.08 -23.16 -26.69
N ASP A 329 27.44 -22.06 -26.29
CA ASP A 329 28.10 -20.85 -25.83
C ASP A 329 28.50 -20.89 -24.35
N GLU A 330 27.80 -21.68 -23.53
CA GLU A 330 28.22 -21.96 -22.14
C GLU A 330 29.64 -22.54 -22.07
N GLN A 331 30.05 -23.30 -23.09
CA GLN A 331 31.39 -23.88 -23.19
C GLN A 331 32.47 -22.87 -23.56
N ARG A 332 32.10 -21.71 -24.13
CA ARG A 332 33.05 -20.64 -24.52
C ARG A 332 33.37 -19.68 -23.38
N GLY A 333 32.65 -19.75 -22.25
CA GLY A 333 32.93 -18.93 -21.07
C GLY A 333 32.73 -17.42 -21.29
N MET A 334 31.86 -17.02 -22.23
CA MET A 334 31.44 -15.61 -22.32
C MET A 334 30.64 -15.27 -21.07
N VAL A 335 31.19 -14.44 -20.18
CA VAL A 335 30.51 -14.01 -18.96
C VAL A 335 30.46 -12.48 -18.97
N ALA A 336 29.25 -11.95 -18.93
CA ALA A 336 29.01 -10.54 -18.67
C ALA A 336 28.22 -10.42 -17.37
N ASP A 337 28.74 -9.63 -16.44
CA ASP A 337 28.07 -9.36 -15.18
C ASP A 337 27.12 -8.18 -15.36
N PHE A 338 25.85 -8.37 -15.04
CA PHE A 338 24.84 -7.33 -15.07
C PHE A 338 24.47 -6.89 -13.66
N TYR A 339 24.27 -5.58 -13.48
CA TYR A 339 23.82 -5.01 -12.22
C TYR A 339 22.81 -3.90 -12.44
N PRO A 340 21.86 -3.68 -11.52
CA PRO A 340 20.97 -2.53 -11.60
C PRO A 340 21.76 -1.22 -11.47
N VAL A 341 21.27 -0.16 -12.10
CA VAL A 341 21.89 1.18 -12.05
C VAL A 341 22.01 1.73 -10.62
N THR A 342 21.20 1.25 -9.68
CA THR A 342 21.31 1.59 -8.24
C THR A 342 22.67 1.21 -7.64
N HIS A 343 23.37 0.23 -8.22
CA HIS A 343 24.73 -0.16 -7.84
C HIS A 343 25.81 0.78 -8.43
N LEU A 344 25.47 1.64 -9.40
CA LEU A 344 26.39 2.59 -10.05
C LEU A 344 26.54 3.85 -9.19
N ALA A 345 27.35 3.76 -8.14
CA ALA A 345 27.70 4.87 -7.26
C ALA A 345 29.15 5.33 -7.51
N PRO A 346 29.49 6.60 -7.20
CA PRO A 346 30.86 7.09 -7.35
C PRO A 346 31.91 6.26 -6.61
N SER A 347 31.55 5.70 -5.45
CA SER A 347 32.41 4.84 -4.64
C SER A 347 32.43 3.39 -5.12
N SER A 348 31.29 2.86 -5.58
CA SER A 348 31.19 1.47 -5.99
C SER A 348 31.81 1.24 -7.36
N ARG A 349 31.67 2.15 -8.33
CA ARG A 349 32.17 1.97 -9.72
C ARG A 349 33.68 1.67 -9.84
N LEU A 350 34.47 1.97 -8.80
CA LEU A 350 35.91 1.69 -8.75
C LEU A 350 36.23 0.26 -8.29
N LEU A 351 35.23 -0.50 -7.85
CA LEU A 351 35.41 -1.89 -7.42
C LEU A 351 35.80 -2.76 -8.64
N PRO A 352 36.76 -3.69 -8.48
CA PRO A 352 37.24 -4.53 -9.59
C PRO A 352 36.12 -5.27 -10.33
N LYS A 353 35.12 -5.75 -9.59
CA LYS A 353 33.95 -6.46 -10.13
C LYS A 353 33.09 -5.63 -11.09
N TYR A 354 33.15 -4.30 -11.01
CA TYR A 354 32.33 -3.42 -11.85
C TYR A 354 33.07 -2.88 -13.07
N LYS A 355 34.37 -3.15 -13.21
CA LYS A 355 35.19 -2.57 -14.28
C LYS A 355 34.63 -2.85 -15.68
N ASN A 356 34.19 -4.09 -15.90
CA ASN A 356 33.63 -4.57 -17.18
C ASN A 356 32.15 -4.96 -17.03
N ALA A 357 31.48 -4.49 -15.99
CA ALA A 357 30.08 -4.83 -15.74
C ALA A 357 29.13 -3.96 -16.56
N TRP A 358 27.99 -4.54 -16.87
CA TRP A 358 26.87 -3.92 -17.56
C TRP A 358 25.85 -3.44 -16.53
N PHE A 359 25.55 -2.15 -16.54
CA PHE A 359 24.54 -1.59 -15.67
C PHE A 359 23.25 -1.40 -16.43
N TYR A 360 22.13 -1.83 -15.87
CA TYR A 360 20.82 -1.69 -16.51
C TYR A 360 19.86 -0.80 -15.72
N ALA A 361 19.00 -0.08 -16.43
CA ALA A 361 17.90 0.71 -15.86
C ALA A 361 16.62 0.48 -16.66
N LEU A 362 15.48 0.49 -15.97
CA LEU A 362 14.15 0.49 -16.57
C LEU A 362 13.64 1.93 -16.67
N SER A 363 13.24 2.36 -17.87
CA SER A 363 12.44 3.58 -18.04
C SER A 363 11.03 3.24 -18.50
N ILE A 364 10.08 4.09 -18.11
CA ILE A 364 8.67 3.95 -18.46
C ILE A 364 8.24 5.22 -19.16
N ASP A 365 7.87 5.11 -20.43
CA ASP A 365 7.35 6.22 -21.22
C ASP A 365 5.86 6.04 -21.44
N LYS A 366 5.07 7.08 -21.12
CA LYS A 366 3.64 7.09 -21.45
C LYS A 366 3.43 7.51 -22.90
N THR A 367 2.75 6.65 -23.65
CA THR A 367 2.22 6.98 -24.97
C THR A 367 1.13 8.03 -24.88
N ILE A 368 0.78 8.62 -26.04
CA ILE A 368 -0.31 9.62 -26.13
C ILE A 368 -1.65 9.04 -25.66
N THR A 369 -1.86 7.73 -25.82
CA THR A 369 -3.06 7.02 -25.37
C THR A 369 -3.02 6.64 -23.90
N GLY A 370 -1.97 7.00 -23.16
CA GLY A 370 -1.80 6.71 -21.74
C GLY A 370 -1.23 5.31 -21.42
N LYS A 371 -0.88 4.51 -22.44
CA LYS A 371 -0.23 3.21 -22.24
C LYS A 371 1.24 3.37 -21.85
N ASN A 372 1.74 2.49 -21.00
CA ASN A 372 3.13 2.46 -20.57
C ASN A 372 3.98 1.62 -21.54
N ASN A 373 5.01 2.24 -22.11
CA ASN A 373 6.07 1.54 -22.83
C ASN A 373 7.29 1.39 -21.92
N TYR A 374 7.87 0.20 -21.91
CA TYR A 374 9.01 -0.12 -21.06
C TYR A 374 10.27 -0.24 -21.90
N TYR A 375 11.34 0.40 -21.44
CA TYR A 375 12.64 0.35 -22.12
C TYR A 375 13.75 0.00 -21.12
N ILE A 376 14.65 -0.88 -21.55
CA ILE A 376 15.84 -1.29 -20.81
C ILE A 376 17.03 -0.53 -21.40
N HIS A 377 17.73 0.22 -20.56
CA HIS A 377 18.92 0.98 -20.92
C HIS A 377 20.17 0.30 -20.38
N PHE A 378 21.23 0.20 -21.19
CA PHE A 378 22.52 -0.35 -20.75
C PHE A 378 23.64 0.69 -20.70
N TYR A 379 24.39 0.68 -19.61
CA TYR A 379 25.48 1.59 -19.32
C TYR A 379 26.74 0.83 -18.87
N ASN A 380 27.92 1.42 -19.13
CA ASN A 380 29.17 0.95 -18.56
C ASN A 380 29.41 1.52 -17.16
N SER A 381 30.50 1.13 -16.52
CA SER A 381 30.92 1.63 -15.20
C SER A 381 31.20 3.14 -15.13
N ARG A 382 31.31 3.81 -16.27
CA ARG A 382 31.45 5.27 -16.38
C ARG A 382 30.11 5.97 -16.60
N GLY A 383 29.02 5.23 -16.78
CA GLY A 383 27.69 5.76 -17.10
C GLY A 383 27.51 6.08 -18.59
N GLU A 384 28.43 5.65 -19.46
CA GLU A 384 28.30 5.82 -20.91
C GLU A 384 27.45 4.66 -21.47
N THR A 385 26.63 4.95 -22.49
CA THR A 385 25.80 3.94 -23.15
C THR A 385 26.67 2.88 -23.82
N ILE A 386 26.29 1.61 -23.68
CA ILE A 386 26.99 0.51 -24.35
C ILE A 386 26.22 0.10 -25.60
N THR A 387 26.92 0.10 -26.73
CA THR A 387 26.40 -0.23 -28.05
C THR A 387 26.98 -1.51 -28.64
N THR A 388 28.00 -2.07 -27.99
CA THR A 388 28.69 -3.29 -28.41
C THR A 388 28.25 -4.42 -27.48
N PRO A 389 27.33 -5.29 -27.91
CA PRO A 389 26.74 -6.29 -27.03
C PRO A 389 27.75 -7.36 -26.62
N PRO A 390 27.60 -7.95 -25.42
CA PRO A 390 28.53 -8.97 -24.94
C PRO A 390 28.21 -10.37 -25.48
N GLY A 391 27.04 -10.54 -26.09
CA GLY A 391 26.54 -11.80 -26.64
C GLY A 391 25.37 -11.53 -27.60
N LEU A 392 24.69 -12.59 -28.04
CA LEU A 392 23.57 -12.50 -28.99
C LEU A 392 22.25 -12.13 -28.31
N HIS A 393 22.00 -12.70 -27.13
CA HIS A 393 20.72 -12.59 -26.44
C HIS A 393 20.91 -12.26 -24.97
N PHE A 394 19.97 -11.52 -24.40
CA PHE A 394 19.86 -11.38 -22.96
C PHE A 394 18.48 -11.84 -22.48
N ARG A 395 18.47 -12.47 -21.31
CA ARG A 395 17.28 -12.80 -20.56
C ARG A 395 16.99 -11.68 -19.58
N CYS A 396 15.77 -11.22 -19.56
CA CYS A 396 15.26 -10.23 -18.64
C CYS A 396 14.17 -10.89 -17.77
N SER A 397 14.39 -10.89 -16.45
CA SER A 397 13.41 -11.33 -15.46
C SER A 397 12.83 -10.11 -14.75
N TYR A 398 11.51 -9.99 -14.75
CA TYR A 398 10.79 -8.86 -14.16
C TYR A 398 9.54 -9.33 -13.42
N ARG A 399 9.08 -8.50 -12.49
CA ARG A 399 7.81 -8.68 -11.77
C ARG A 399 6.76 -7.73 -12.29
N CYS A 400 5.52 -8.20 -12.34
CA CYS A 400 4.41 -7.36 -12.72
C CYS A 400 3.12 -7.66 -11.95
N ILE A 401 2.28 -6.65 -11.86
CA ILE A 401 0.91 -6.72 -11.32
C ILE A 401 -0.11 -6.56 -12.44
N ILE A 402 -1.27 -7.19 -12.30
CA ILE A 402 -2.35 -7.08 -13.29
C ILE A 402 -3.17 -5.81 -13.04
N ASN A 403 -3.39 -5.02 -14.09
CA ASN A 403 -4.05 -3.71 -14.06
C ASN A 403 -5.55 -3.78 -13.73
N ASN A 404 -6.25 -4.87 -14.08
CA ASN A 404 -7.70 -4.93 -13.89
C ASN A 404 -8.19 -6.37 -13.67
N PRO A 405 -8.17 -6.88 -12.43
CA PRO A 405 -8.80 -8.16 -12.14
C PRO A 405 -10.33 -8.06 -12.30
N GLN A 406 -10.92 -9.05 -12.93
CA GLN A 406 -12.33 -9.17 -13.25
C GLN A 406 -13.12 -9.98 -12.21
N SER A 407 -12.44 -10.49 -11.18
CA SER A 407 -13.05 -11.31 -10.13
C SER A 407 -14.07 -10.53 -9.28
N ASN A 408 -15.33 -10.96 -9.32
CA ASN A 408 -16.40 -10.49 -8.45
C ASN A 408 -16.41 -11.23 -7.10
N THR A 409 -17.35 -10.87 -6.23
CA THR A 409 -17.56 -11.58 -4.96
C THR A 409 -17.89 -13.05 -5.19
N GLY A 410 -17.11 -13.95 -4.58
CA GLY A 410 -17.21 -15.40 -4.72
C GLY A 410 -16.36 -16.01 -5.85
N ASP A 411 -15.80 -15.20 -6.75
CA ASP A 411 -15.02 -15.72 -7.88
C ASP A 411 -13.64 -16.26 -7.47
N ILE A 412 -13.07 -15.80 -6.35
CA ILE A 412 -11.77 -16.23 -5.82
C ILE A 412 -11.96 -17.40 -4.86
N HIS A 413 -11.92 -18.63 -5.38
CA HIS A 413 -12.26 -19.83 -4.60
C HIS A 413 -11.42 -21.09 -4.90
N ARG A 414 -10.70 -21.13 -6.04
CA ARG A 414 -9.98 -22.34 -6.45
C ARG A 414 -8.65 -22.45 -5.71
N LEU A 415 -8.59 -23.29 -4.69
CA LEU A 415 -7.41 -23.49 -3.86
C LEU A 415 -6.28 -24.24 -4.58
N SER A 416 -5.05 -23.96 -4.16
CA SER A 416 -3.88 -24.76 -4.53
C SER A 416 -3.99 -26.20 -4.00
N PRO A 417 -3.49 -27.21 -4.74
CA PRO A 417 -3.49 -28.62 -4.32
C PRO A 417 -2.64 -28.91 -3.07
N LEU A 418 -1.93 -27.91 -2.54
CA LEU A 418 -1.18 -28.00 -1.29
C LEU A 418 -2.07 -27.95 -0.04
N LEU A 419 -3.31 -27.46 -0.17
CA LEU A 419 -4.27 -27.37 0.93
C LEU A 419 -5.20 -28.60 0.97
N PRO A 420 -5.77 -28.94 2.15
CA PRO A 420 -6.66 -30.09 2.28
C PRO A 420 -7.93 -29.98 1.40
N ASP A 421 -8.34 -31.08 0.76
CA ASP A 421 -9.50 -31.13 -0.16
C ASP A 421 -10.84 -30.73 0.47
N LEU A 422 -10.98 -30.85 1.79
CA LEU A 422 -12.21 -30.47 2.52
C LEU A 422 -12.32 -28.95 2.75
N LEU A 423 -11.23 -28.21 2.54
CA LEU A 423 -11.20 -26.77 2.70
C LEU A 423 -11.76 -26.12 1.44
N THR A 424 -12.69 -25.20 1.62
CA THR A 424 -13.17 -24.30 0.58
C THR A 424 -12.75 -22.88 0.92
N ALA A 425 -12.67 -22.04 -0.11
CA ALA A 425 -12.42 -20.62 0.04
C ALA A 425 -13.38 -19.84 -0.83
N GLY A 426 -13.67 -18.61 -0.44
CA GLY A 426 -14.42 -17.67 -1.25
C GLY A 426 -14.14 -16.24 -0.82
N ASN A 427 -13.93 -15.33 -1.77
CA ASN A 427 -13.85 -13.92 -1.43
C ASN A 427 -15.21 -13.37 -0.99
N ILE A 428 -15.19 -12.65 0.14
CA ILE A 428 -16.37 -12.06 0.76
C ILE A 428 -16.52 -10.57 0.43
N THR A 429 -15.46 -9.94 -0.09
CA THR A 429 -15.45 -8.57 -0.60
C THR A 429 -15.17 -8.56 -2.11
N ILE A 430 -15.57 -7.46 -2.76
CA ILE A 430 -15.18 -7.16 -4.15
C ILE A 430 -13.68 -6.84 -4.18
N CYS A 431 -13.02 -7.16 -5.29
CA CYS A 431 -11.63 -6.81 -5.51
C CYS A 431 -11.46 -5.28 -5.67
N THR A 432 -10.46 -4.70 -5.02
CA THR A 432 -10.14 -3.27 -5.21
C THR A 432 -9.58 -3.02 -6.59
N PRO A 433 -9.63 -1.77 -7.11
CA PRO A 433 -8.86 -1.42 -8.28
C PRO A 433 -7.35 -1.64 -8.04
N CYS A 434 -6.62 -1.89 -9.12
CA CYS A 434 -5.16 -1.85 -9.13
C CYS A 434 -4.70 -0.42 -9.40
N TYR A 435 -3.71 0.06 -8.64
CA TYR A 435 -3.12 1.37 -8.82
C TYR A 435 -1.73 1.21 -9.47
N PRO A 436 -1.47 1.87 -10.61
CA PRO A 436 -0.24 1.64 -11.37
C PRO A 436 1.01 2.12 -10.64
N PRO A 437 2.20 1.61 -11.01
CA PRO A 437 3.47 2.24 -10.69
C PRO A 437 3.47 3.71 -11.12
N ILE A 438 4.12 4.54 -10.32
CA ILE A 438 4.24 5.95 -10.61
C ILE A 438 5.19 6.09 -11.79
N THR A 439 4.75 6.82 -12.79
CA THR A 439 5.56 7.18 -13.97
C THR A 439 5.67 8.69 -14.12
N ASP A 440 5.01 9.46 -13.24
CA ASP A 440 5.02 10.93 -13.28
C ASP A 440 6.16 11.45 -12.42
N ASN A 441 6.99 12.24 -13.08
CA ASN A 441 8.30 12.66 -12.63
C ASN A 441 8.22 13.75 -11.55
N LYS A 442 7.10 14.49 -11.48
CA LYS A 442 6.90 15.55 -10.48
C LYS A 442 6.76 15.01 -9.06
N TYR A 443 6.05 13.89 -8.90
CA TYR A 443 5.85 13.27 -7.57
C TYR A 443 7.16 12.74 -6.98
N TYR A 444 8.13 12.37 -7.81
CA TYR A 444 9.39 11.82 -7.31
C TYR A 444 10.17 12.80 -6.43
N TRP A 445 10.18 14.09 -6.75
CA TRP A 445 10.84 15.09 -5.89
C TRP A 445 10.16 15.22 -4.54
N ASN A 446 8.83 15.24 -4.51
CA ASN A 446 8.07 15.36 -3.27
C ASN A 446 8.33 14.14 -2.39
N LEU A 447 8.20 12.93 -2.96
CA LEU A 447 8.50 11.69 -2.25
C LEU A 447 9.95 11.62 -1.75
N LEU A 448 10.92 12.04 -2.58
CA LEU A 448 12.34 12.07 -2.21
C LEU A 448 12.60 13.05 -1.06
N SER A 449 11.94 14.21 -1.06
CA SER A 449 12.06 15.20 0.00
C SER A 449 11.64 14.64 1.36
N HIS A 450 10.64 13.76 1.39
CA HIS A 450 10.17 13.13 2.62
C HIS A 450 11.20 12.19 3.25
N TYR A 451 12.16 11.66 2.51
CA TYR A 451 13.26 10.88 3.12
C TYR A 451 14.18 11.75 3.99
N SER A 452 14.10 13.08 3.87
CA SER A 452 14.73 14.04 4.77
C SER A 452 13.81 14.54 5.90
N ALA A 453 12.60 13.99 6.00
CA ALA A 453 11.60 14.31 7.02
C ALA A 453 12.19 14.25 8.43
N ASN A 454 11.77 15.18 9.28
CA ASN A 454 12.16 15.21 10.67
C ASN A 454 10.96 15.64 11.55
N GLY A 455 11.10 15.47 12.87
CA GLY A 455 10.01 15.74 13.82
C GLY A 455 9.51 17.18 13.82
N PHE A 456 10.27 18.15 13.30
CA PHE A 456 9.80 19.54 13.15
C PHE A 456 8.70 19.66 12.10
N MET A 457 8.68 18.81 11.07
CA MET A 457 7.56 18.84 10.11
C MET A 457 6.23 18.49 10.76
N LEU A 458 6.26 17.76 11.88
CA LEU A 458 5.08 17.42 12.67
C LEU A 458 4.64 18.56 13.61
N SER A 459 5.30 19.71 13.62
CA SER A 459 4.89 20.87 14.44
C SER A 459 4.06 21.91 13.70
N SER A 460 3.84 21.74 12.39
CA SER A 460 2.98 22.61 11.57
C SER A 460 1.92 21.78 10.88
N VAL A 461 0.67 22.23 10.99
CA VAL A 461 -0.46 21.58 10.33
C VAL A 461 -0.34 21.64 8.81
N GLU A 462 0.14 22.76 8.27
CA GLU A 462 0.37 22.96 6.83
C GLU A 462 1.43 22.01 6.30
N SER A 463 2.52 21.80 7.06
CA SER A 463 3.59 20.87 6.69
C SER A 463 3.09 19.43 6.64
N VAL A 464 2.27 19.02 7.62
CA VAL A 464 1.65 17.68 7.64
C VAL A 464 0.65 17.52 6.50
N LYS A 465 -0.21 18.51 6.25
CA LYS A 465 -1.15 18.49 5.12
C LYS A 465 -0.43 18.36 3.79
N GLN A 466 0.63 19.14 3.57
CA GLN A 466 1.43 19.07 2.35
C GLN A 466 2.06 17.68 2.20
N MET A 467 2.71 17.17 3.25
CA MET A 467 3.34 15.86 3.24
C MET A 467 2.36 14.74 2.88
N ILE A 468 1.13 14.75 3.44
CA ILE A 468 0.14 13.72 3.12
C ILE A 468 -0.48 13.96 1.74
N SER A 469 -0.67 15.22 1.33
CA SER A 469 -1.15 15.56 -0.02
C SER A 469 -0.22 15.03 -1.12
N ASP A 470 1.07 15.01 -0.86
CA ASP A 470 2.09 14.46 -1.76
C ASP A 470 2.00 12.93 -1.90
N TYR A 471 1.20 12.24 -1.07
CA TYR A 471 0.86 10.82 -1.22
C TYR A 471 -0.50 10.57 -1.91
N ILE A 472 -1.21 11.61 -2.37
CA ILE A 472 -2.44 11.46 -3.16
C ILE A 472 -2.06 11.29 -4.63
N LEU A 473 -1.51 10.12 -4.96
CA LEU A 473 -0.80 9.86 -6.22
C LEU A 473 -1.73 9.41 -7.36
N TYR A 474 -2.96 8.98 -7.03
CA TYR A 474 -3.85 8.28 -7.96
C TYR A 474 -5.13 9.05 -8.31
N GLN A 475 -5.05 10.37 -8.40
CA GLN A 475 -6.21 11.22 -8.71
C GLN A 475 -6.86 10.89 -10.06
N ASP A 476 -6.07 10.52 -11.07
CA ASP A 476 -6.55 10.18 -12.40
C ASP A 476 -7.21 8.79 -12.46
N ASN A 477 -6.74 7.85 -11.63
CA ASN A 477 -7.27 6.50 -11.55
C ASN A 477 -8.53 6.43 -10.68
N ASP A 478 -8.53 7.11 -9.52
CA ASP A 478 -9.61 7.09 -8.56
C ASP A 478 -9.87 8.48 -7.98
N ARG A 479 -10.66 9.24 -8.74
CA ARG A 479 -11.03 10.61 -8.38
C ARG A 479 -11.92 10.67 -7.14
N GLN A 480 -12.77 9.67 -6.93
CA GLN A 480 -13.69 9.64 -5.79
C GLN A 480 -12.91 9.45 -4.49
N ARG A 481 -12.03 8.44 -4.45
CA ARG A 481 -11.19 8.20 -3.28
C ARG A 481 -10.25 9.35 -2.99
N SER A 482 -9.60 9.89 -4.03
CA SER A 482 -8.71 11.04 -3.88
C SER A 482 -9.43 12.28 -3.36
N LYS A 483 -10.70 12.51 -3.75
CA LYS A 483 -11.52 13.59 -3.18
C LYS A 483 -11.85 13.36 -1.71
N GLN A 484 -12.16 12.12 -1.32
CA GLN A 484 -12.43 11.76 0.08
C GLN A 484 -11.19 11.98 0.95
N ILE A 485 -10.01 11.55 0.50
CA ILE A 485 -8.74 11.76 1.23
C ILE A 485 -8.46 13.27 1.41
N ASN A 486 -8.65 14.06 0.36
CA ASN A 486 -8.50 15.52 0.44
C ASN A 486 -9.48 16.14 1.45
N GLN A 487 -10.73 15.67 1.49
CA GLN A 487 -11.72 16.12 2.47
C GLN A 487 -11.28 15.78 3.90
N HIS A 488 -10.76 14.58 4.15
CA HIS A 488 -10.19 14.19 5.44
C HIS A 488 -9.00 15.07 5.84
N LEU A 489 -8.13 15.41 4.88
CA LEU A 489 -7.02 16.35 5.10
C LEU A 489 -7.49 17.76 5.43
N GLU A 490 -8.55 18.26 4.80
CA GLU A 490 -9.15 19.54 5.18
C GLU A 490 -9.69 19.51 6.62
N GLY A 491 -10.16 18.34 7.07
CA GLY A 491 -10.62 18.10 8.44
C GLY A 491 -9.54 18.28 9.50
N LEU A 492 -8.26 18.16 9.15
CA LEU A 492 -7.15 18.45 10.05
C LEU A 492 -7.04 19.98 10.25
N THR A 493 -7.31 20.48 11.46
CA THR A 493 -7.36 21.94 11.71
C THR A 493 -6.12 22.48 12.40
N ASP A 494 -5.54 21.72 13.33
CA ASP A 494 -4.38 22.14 14.11
C ASP A 494 -3.54 20.94 14.54
N ILE A 495 -2.25 21.18 14.79
CA ILE A 495 -1.30 20.20 15.34
C ILE A 495 -0.41 20.89 16.37
N ASN A 496 -0.42 20.37 17.60
CA ASN A 496 0.47 20.79 18.66
C ASN A 496 1.43 19.66 19.03
N THR A 497 2.73 19.93 18.98
CA THR A 497 3.76 18.98 19.39
C THR A 497 4.59 19.50 20.55
N THR A 498 4.93 18.59 21.46
CA THR A 498 5.81 18.85 22.60
C THR A 498 6.81 17.72 22.74
N LEU A 499 8.03 18.04 23.14
CA LEU A 499 9.07 17.05 23.44
C LEU A 499 9.07 16.77 24.95
N GLU A 500 8.88 15.52 25.30
CA GLU A 500 8.90 15.01 26.67
C GLU A 500 10.03 13.98 26.82
N ASP A 501 10.60 13.85 28.01
CA ASP A 501 11.48 12.72 28.34
C ASP A 501 10.72 11.73 29.22
N ARG A 502 10.73 10.44 28.83
CA ARG A 502 10.04 9.36 29.55
C ARG A 502 10.99 8.25 29.91
N LEU A 503 10.86 7.74 31.13
CA LEU A 503 11.65 6.59 31.58
C LEU A 503 10.82 5.31 31.44
N MET A 504 11.24 4.42 30.54
CA MET A 504 10.56 3.14 30.31
C MET A 504 11.52 2.00 30.65
N LYS A 505 11.12 1.15 31.60
CA LYS A 505 11.94 0.01 32.08
C LYS A 505 13.39 0.43 32.45
N GLY A 506 13.55 1.57 33.13
CA GLY A 506 14.88 2.05 33.55
C GLY A 506 15.66 2.83 32.49
N LYS A 507 15.19 2.92 31.24
CA LYS A 507 15.88 3.62 30.15
C LYS A 507 15.17 4.94 29.80
N PRO A 508 15.90 6.06 29.67
CA PRO A 508 15.32 7.31 29.20
C PRO A 508 15.08 7.25 27.69
N TYR A 509 13.90 7.66 27.27
CA TYR A 509 13.51 7.82 25.87
C TYR A 509 12.99 9.24 25.65
N ARG A 510 13.38 9.84 24.53
CA ARG A 510 12.79 11.10 24.10
C ARG A 510 11.48 10.82 23.40
N CYS A 511 10.41 11.48 23.80
CA CYS A 511 9.07 11.27 23.30
C CYS A 511 8.55 12.54 22.62
N LEU A 512 8.05 12.42 21.39
CA LEU A 512 7.26 13.45 20.74
C LEU A 512 5.79 13.19 21.10
N SER A 513 5.20 14.10 21.88
CA SER A 513 3.79 14.11 22.21
C SER A 513 3.07 15.02 21.22
N LEU A 514 2.29 14.41 20.31
CA LEU A 514 1.55 15.07 19.24
C LEU A 514 0.06 15.07 19.59
N THR A 515 -0.56 16.25 19.58
CA THR A 515 -2.02 16.40 19.69
C THR A 515 -2.54 17.00 18.40
N MET A 516 -3.40 16.25 17.72
CA MET A 516 -4.03 16.63 16.47
C MET A 516 -5.45 17.11 16.73
N THR A 517 -5.89 18.20 16.10
CA THR A 517 -7.27 18.71 16.22
C THR A 517 -8.01 18.50 14.90
N LEU A 518 -9.15 17.83 14.94
CA LEU A 518 -9.99 17.53 13.78
C LEU A 518 -11.33 18.27 13.81
N ASN A 519 -11.79 18.70 12.64
CA ASN A 519 -13.18 19.07 12.40
C ASN A 519 -13.97 17.82 11.98
N PRO A 520 -14.92 17.33 12.80
CA PRO A 520 -15.69 16.13 12.49
C PRO A 520 -16.62 16.27 11.29
N GLU A 521 -17.03 17.49 10.90
CA GLU A 521 -17.91 17.72 9.73
C GLU A 521 -17.27 17.33 8.40
N LYS A 522 -15.94 17.14 8.39
CA LYS A 522 -15.18 16.76 7.20
C LYS A 522 -15.06 15.24 7.02
N PHE A 523 -15.63 14.44 7.92
CA PHE A 523 -15.62 12.99 7.85
C PHE A 523 -17.06 12.48 7.74
N ASP A 524 -17.28 11.41 6.98
CA ASP A 524 -18.63 10.86 6.80
C ASP A 524 -19.15 10.23 8.11
N ASN A 525 -18.24 9.62 8.89
CA ASN A 525 -18.53 9.06 10.20
C ASN A 525 -17.28 9.13 11.11
N PRO A 526 -17.43 9.03 12.45
CA PRO A 526 -16.28 9.09 13.36
C PRO A 526 -15.29 7.93 13.19
N GLY A 527 -15.75 6.78 12.66
CA GLY A 527 -14.87 5.67 12.31
C GLY A 527 -13.86 6.06 11.22
N ASP A 528 -14.28 6.81 10.20
CA ASP A 528 -13.40 7.24 9.11
C ASP A 528 -12.31 8.19 9.62
N ALA A 529 -12.69 9.12 10.51
CA ALA A 529 -11.73 9.98 11.21
C ALA A 529 -10.72 9.16 12.03
N PHE A 530 -11.20 8.11 12.71
CA PHE A 530 -10.35 7.23 13.48
C PHE A 530 -9.36 6.46 12.61
N MET A 531 -9.82 5.85 11.51
CA MET A 531 -8.93 5.13 10.60
C MET A 531 -7.91 6.05 9.93
N PHE A 532 -8.35 7.21 9.46
CA PHE A 532 -7.44 8.22 8.89
C PHE A 532 -6.32 8.58 9.89
N THR A 533 -6.68 8.91 11.14
CA THR A 533 -5.68 9.26 12.16
C THR A 533 -4.82 8.08 12.60
N MET A 534 -5.35 6.85 12.58
CA MET A 534 -4.55 5.65 12.84
C MET A 534 -3.50 5.39 11.76
N HIS A 535 -3.84 5.58 10.48
CA HIS A 535 -2.85 5.47 9.39
C HIS A 535 -1.75 6.53 9.54
N LEU A 536 -2.11 7.76 9.89
CA LEU A 536 -1.14 8.81 10.20
C LEU A 536 -0.28 8.48 11.42
N TYR A 537 -0.87 7.94 12.48
CA TYR A 537 -0.17 7.50 13.67
C TYR A 537 0.92 6.48 13.35
N HIS A 538 0.64 5.52 12.46
CA HIS A 538 1.62 4.53 12.01
C HIS A 538 2.63 5.10 11.02
N PHE A 539 2.30 6.14 10.26
CA PHE A 539 3.21 6.78 9.30
C PHE A 539 4.22 7.73 9.96
N PHE A 540 3.80 8.58 10.90
CA PHE A 540 4.65 9.61 11.52
C PHE A 540 5.97 9.15 12.18
N PRO A 541 6.14 7.90 12.66
CA PRO A 541 7.44 7.38 13.02
C PRO A 541 8.51 7.53 11.93
N PHE A 542 8.14 7.56 10.66
CA PHE A 542 9.02 7.84 9.51
C PHE A 542 9.70 9.22 9.60
N CYS A 543 9.09 10.19 10.29
CA CYS A 543 9.65 11.52 10.49
C CYS A 543 10.53 11.60 11.74
N LEU A 544 10.69 10.52 12.51
CA LEU A 544 11.36 10.53 13.81
C LEU A 544 12.68 9.75 13.77
N SER A 545 13.62 10.15 14.63
CA SER A 545 14.84 9.36 14.83
C SER A 545 14.56 8.05 15.55
N GLU A 546 15.39 7.03 15.33
CA GLU A 546 15.19 5.69 15.93
C GLU A 546 15.12 5.66 17.47
N ASN A 547 15.68 6.67 18.15
CA ASN A 547 15.68 6.73 19.61
C ASN A 547 14.50 7.54 20.17
N MET A 548 13.62 8.04 19.29
CA MET A 548 12.42 8.76 19.68
C MET A 548 11.20 7.84 19.70
N LEU A 549 10.26 8.17 20.59
CA LEU A 549 8.94 7.55 20.69
C LEU A 549 7.86 8.54 20.30
N LEU A 550 6.84 8.10 19.58
CA LEU A 550 5.66 8.88 19.24
C LEU A 550 4.52 8.54 20.21
N LYS A 551 3.94 9.59 20.79
CA LYS A 551 2.64 9.55 21.47
C LYS A 551 1.70 10.46 20.67
N MET A 552 0.54 9.94 20.31
CA MET A 552 -0.44 10.71 19.53
C MET A 552 -1.82 10.70 20.19
N ASN A 553 -2.40 11.88 20.31
CA ASN A 553 -3.77 12.12 20.76
C ASN A 553 -4.54 12.91 19.69
N VAL A 554 -5.86 12.74 19.65
CA VAL A 554 -6.75 13.47 18.75
C VAL A 554 -7.82 14.20 19.56
N LYS A 555 -8.04 15.47 19.26
CA LYS A 555 -9.11 16.33 19.79
C LYS A 555 -10.06 16.72 18.67
N PHE A 556 -11.27 17.12 19.02
CA PHE A 556 -12.26 17.62 18.07
C PHE A 556 -12.55 19.10 18.32
N THR A 557 -12.97 19.81 17.28
CA THR A 557 -13.37 21.23 17.39
C THR A 557 -14.70 21.43 18.10
N ASP A 558 -15.56 20.41 18.08
CA ASP A 558 -16.93 20.46 18.62
C ASP A 558 -17.07 19.84 20.01
N SER A 559 -16.03 19.16 20.51
CA SER A 559 -16.10 18.40 21.74
C SER A 559 -14.75 18.31 22.46
N ASP A 560 -14.81 18.29 23.79
CA ASP A 560 -13.64 18.11 24.66
C ASP A 560 -13.17 16.64 24.72
N ASN A 561 -13.77 15.76 23.94
CA ASN A 561 -13.39 14.35 23.91
C ASN A 561 -12.02 14.19 23.26
N ILE A 562 -11.18 13.35 23.85
CA ILE A 562 -9.82 13.09 23.38
C ILE A 562 -9.70 11.60 23.06
N TRP A 563 -9.32 11.28 21.82
CA TRP A 563 -8.89 9.93 21.48
C TRP A 563 -7.41 9.76 21.77
N TYR A 564 -7.07 8.64 22.37
CA TYR A 564 -5.71 8.25 22.68
C TYR A 564 -5.32 7.12 21.73
N LEU A 565 -4.51 7.41 20.71
CA LEU A 565 -4.14 6.43 19.69
C LEU A 565 -2.95 5.55 20.10
N SER A 566 -2.40 5.79 21.29
CA SER A 566 -1.14 5.21 21.75
C SER A 566 -1.34 4.29 22.97
N PRO A 567 -1.95 3.10 22.82
CA PRO A 567 -1.82 2.06 23.84
C PRO A 567 -0.35 1.61 23.96
N TYR A 568 0.39 1.64 22.84
CA TYR A 568 1.83 1.43 22.77
C TYR A 568 2.48 2.57 21.99
N LEU A 569 3.52 3.18 22.56
CA LEU A 569 4.30 4.23 21.89
C LEU A 569 5.03 3.64 20.68
N LEU A 570 4.93 4.29 19.52
CA LEU A 570 5.63 3.85 18.31
C LEU A 570 7.06 4.39 18.30
N ARG A 571 8.01 3.53 17.93
CA ARG A 571 9.42 3.92 17.80
C ARG A 571 9.66 4.58 16.44
N GLY A 572 10.39 5.69 16.44
CA GLY A 572 10.80 6.36 15.21
C GLY A 572 11.64 5.47 14.30
N TYR A 573 11.65 5.79 13.01
CA TYR A 573 12.41 5.10 11.97
C TYR A 573 13.07 6.17 11.11
N LYS A 574 14.41 6.23 11.13
CA LYS A 574 15.13 7.20 10.30
C LYS A 574 15.46 6.59 8.96
N SER A 575 14.91 7.15 7.89
CA SER A 575 14.92 6.54 6.56
C SER A 575 16.24 6.60 5.76
N LEU A 576 17.31 7.20 6.30
CA LEU A 576 18.54 7.50 5.55
C LEU A 576 19.74 6.60 5.84
N ILE A 577 19.56 5.58 6.69
CA ILE A 577 20.59 4.59 7.08
C ILE A 577 19.89 3.23 7.15
#